data_AF-A0A5Q4ZV29-F1
#
_entry.id   AF-A0A5Q4ZV29-F1
#
_cell.length_a   1.000
_cell.length_b   1.000
_cell.length_c   1.000
_cell.angle_alpha   90.00
_cell.angle_beta   90.00
_cell.angle_gamma   90.00
#
_symmetry.space_group_name_H-M   'P 1'
#
loop_
_entity.id
_entity.type
_entity.pdbx_description
1 polymer ?
#
loop_
_entity_poly.entity_id
_entity_poly.type
_entity_poly.pdbx_seq_one_letter_code
_entity_poly.pdbx_strand_id
1 'polypeptide(L)'
;MQNHQRQTSLFSFIHPDHACLPRPVRAFCNTLATLMFFAPVFMSCTSCLGILLGLGGLQDACPALAHGFALGVIDMIKGCSIGFTALLLTAVFFERAQFAQFIRDDLYSMIEDEIMPMYR
;
A
#
# COMPACT_ATOMS: atom_id res chain seq x y z
N MET A 1 33.24 -9.99 -5.67
CA MET A 1 31.84 -10.30 -5.32
C MET A 1 30.93 -9.18 -5.83
N GLN A 2 30.73 -9.11 -7.14
CA GLN A 2 30.03 -8.03 -7.85
C GLN A 2 29.19 -8.68 -8.95
N ASN A 3 27.89 -8.88 -8.70
CA ASN A 3 26.82 -8.99 -9.72
C ASN A 3 25.47 -9.50 -9.12
N HIS A 4 25.04 -8.99 -7.96
CA HIS A 4 23.63 -9.20 -7.50
C HIS A 4 22.83 -7.90 -7.43
N GLN A 5 23.44 -6.75 -7.74
CA GLN A 5 22.74 -5.50 -8.04
C GLN A 5 22.26 -5.46 -9.50
N ARG A 6 21.69 -6.55 -10.02
CA ARG A 6 20.77 -6.37 -11.15
C ARG A 6 19.61 -5.60 -10.57
N GLN A 7 19.54 -4.31 -10.90
CA GLN A 7 18.41 -3.42 -10.66
C GLN A 7 17.13 -4.09 -11.20
N THR A 8 16.56 -4.97 -10.40
CA THR A 8 15.24 -5.55 -10.61
C THR A 8 14.26 -4.40 -10.49
N SER A 9 13.69 -4.01 -11.63
CA SER A 9 12.66 -3.00 -11.78
C SER A 9 11.67 -3.03 -10.61
N LEU A 10 11.24 -1.85 -10.17
CA LEU A 10 10.14 -1.69 -9.19
C LEU A 10 8.83 -2.37 -9.63
N PHE A 11 8.75 -2.82 -10.88
CA PHE A 11 7.62 -3.51 -11.48
C PHE A 11 7.95 -4.93 -11.93
N SER A 12 9.08 -5.51 -11.50
CA SER A 12 9.42 -6.92 -11.76
C SER A 12 9.87 -7.56 -10.45
N PHE A 13 8.90 -8.07 -9.69
CA PHE A 13 9.12 -8.69 -8.38
C PHE A 13 9.55 -10.15 -8.47
N ILE A 14 9.54 -10.74 -9.66
CA ILE A 14 9.77 -12.18 -9.82
C ILE A 14 11.25 -12.47 -10.03
N HIS A 15 11.78 -13.36 -9.18
CA HIS A 15 13.16 -13.82 -9.23
C HIS A 15 13.43 -14.56 -10.55
N PRO A 16 14.62 -14.40 -11.17
CA PRO A 16 15.00 -15.13 -12.38
C PRO A 16 14.94 -16.66 -12.22
N ASP A 17 15.01 -17.20 -11.00
CA ASP A 17 14.93 -18.64 -10.73
C ASP A 17 13.54 -19.23 -10.98
N HIS A 18 12.49 -18.40 -11.03
CA HIS A 18 11.14 -18.82 -11.41
C HIS A 18 10.91 -18.74 -12.93
N ALA A 19 11.99 -18.79 -13.74
CA ALA A 19 11.92 -18.81 -15.19
C ALA A 19 11.09 -19.98 -15.75
N CYS A 20 10.94 -21.06 -14.99
CA CYS A 20 10.16 -22.25 -15.33
C CYS A 20 8.63 -22.05 -15.24
N LEU A 21 8.16 -21.01 -14.54
CA LEU A 21 6.71 -20.75 -14.42
C LEU A 21 6.12 -20.22 -15.72
N PRO A 22 4.89 -20.63 -16.09
CA PRO A 22 4.18 -20.10 -17.24
C PRO A 22 4.07 -18.57 -17.18
N ARG A 23 4.21 -17.91 -18.34
CA ARG A 23 4.06 -16.45 -18.48
C ARG A 23 2.81 -15.86 -17.79
N PRO A 24 1.60 -16.47 -17.86
CA PRO A 24 0.43 -15.91 -17.18
C PRO A 24 0.54 -15.93 -15.65
N VAL A 25 1.12 -16.99 -15.06
CA VAL A 25 1.33 -17.10 -13.60
C VAL A 25 2.33 -16.03 -13.14
N ARG A 26 3.36 -15.80 -13.94
CA ARG A 26 4.33 -14.73 -13.72
C ARG A 26 3.69 -13.34 -13.77
N ALA A 27 2.85 -13.09 -14.78
CA ALA A 27 2.14 -11.81 -14.88
C ALA A 27 1.23 -11.59 -13.65
N PHE A 28 0.48 -12.61 -13.25
CA PHE A 28 -0.42 -12.54 -12.09
C PHE A 28 0.32 -12.21 -10.78
N CYS A 29 1.39 -12.96 -10.46
CA CYS A 29 2.15 -12.73 -9.23
C CYS A 29 2.79 -11.33 -9.19
N ASN A 30 3.25 -10.84 -10.33
CA ASN A 30 3.83 -9.50 -10.43
C ASN A 30 2.77 -8.40 -10.26
N THR A 31 1.56 -8.59 -10.80
CA THR A 31 0.42 -7.70 -10.57
C THR A 31 0.03 -7.69 -9.09
N LEU A 32 -0.02 -8.85 -8.44
CA LEU A 32 -0.33 -8.97 -7.02
C LEU A 32 0.70 -8.24 -6.15
N ALA A 33 1.99 -8.46 -6.40
CA ALA A 33 3.08 -7.78 -5.70
C ALA A 33 3.01 -6.25 -5.87
N THR A 34 2.70 -5.78 -7.09
CA THR A 34 2.51 -4.35 -7.35
C THR A 34 1.30 -3.82 -6.57
N LEU A 35 0.20 -4.57 -6.48
CA LEU A 35 -0.97 -4.19 -5.72
C LEU A 35 -0.65 -4.08 -4.22
N MET A 36 0.02 -5.09 -3.65
CA MET A 36 0.45 -5.08 -2.24
C MET A 36 1.39 -3.91 -1.94
N PHE A 37 2.27 -3.57 -2.88
CA PHE A 37 3.20 -2.47 -2.72
C PHE A 37 2.51 -1.10 -2.62
N PHE A 38 1.43 -0.88 -3.38
CA PHE A 38 0.68 0.37 -3.33
C PHE A 38 -0.50 0.36 -2.34
N ALA A 39 -0.91 -0.81 -1.85
CA ALA A 39 -2.08 -0.94 -0.97
C ALA A 39 -2.02 -0.03 0.28
N PRO A 40 -0.90 0.09 1.01
CA PRO A 40 -0.82 0.99 2.18
C PRO A 40 -1.08 2.46 1.83
N VAL A 41 -0.59 2.91 0.66
CA VAL A 41 -0.83 4.27 0.15
C VAL A 41 -2.31 4.47 -0.19
N PHE A 42 -2.91 3.53 -0.90
CA PHE A 42 -4.34 3.62 -1.22
C PHE A 42 -5.23 3.56 0.03
N MET A 43 -4.95 2.66 0.98
CA MET A 43 -5.71 2.54 2.23
C MET A 43 -5.61 3.79 3.10
N SER A 44 -4.40 4.35 3.25
CA SER A 44 -4.19 5.58 4.02
C SER A 44 -4.92 6.79 3.41
N CYS A 45 -4.83 6.97 2.08
CA CYS A 45 -5.52 8.05 1.37
C CYS A 45 -7.04 7.90 1.42
N THR A 46 -7.57 6.70 1.17
CA THR A 46 -9.02 6.43 1.19
C THR A 46 -9.62 6.57 2.58
N SER A 47 -8.90 6.12 3.62
CA SER A 47 -9.34 6.31 5.01
C SER A 47 -9.41 7.79 5.38
N CYS A 48 -8.40 8.58 4.99
CA CYS A 48 -8.40 10.03 5.21
C CYS A 48 -9.58 10.70 4.51
N LEU A 49 -9.80 10.37 3.23
CA LEU A 49 -10.92 10.88 2.46
C LEU A 49 -12.27 10.52 3.11
N GLY A 50 -12.41 9.28 3.62
CA GLY A 50 -13.59 8.84 4.35
C GLY A 50 -13.87 9.66 5.61
N ILE A 51 -12.84 10.01 6.38
CA ILE A 51 -12.98 10.88 7.56
C ILE A 51 -13.41 12.29 7.15
N LEU A 52 -12.78 12.87 6.13
CA LEU A 52 -13.11 14.22 5.66
C LEU A 52 -14.56 14.30 5.13
N LEU A 53 -14.96 13.35 4.29
CA LEU A 53 -16.30 13.27 3.72
C LEU A 53 -17.34 12.93 4.80
N GLY A 54 -17.03 12.01 5.72
CA GLY A 54 -17.92 11.64 6.81
C GLY A 54 -18.19 12.80 7.77
N LEU A 55 -17.15 13.57 8.13
CA LEU A 55 -17.30 14.77 8.94
C LEU A 55 -18.02 15.90 8.19
N GLY A 56 -17.77 16.05 6.88
CA GLY A 56 -18.52 16.98 6.04
C GLY A 56 -20.01 16.65 5.99
N GLY A 57 -20.35 15.40 5.69
CA GLY A 57 -21.74 14.93 5.69
C GLY A 57 -22.41 15.04 7.05
N LEU A 58 -21.67 14.88 8.15
CA LEU A 58 -22.19 15.09 9.51
C LEU A 58 -22.53 16.57 9.78
N GLN A 59 -21.71 17.49 9.27
CA GLN A 59 -21.98 18.94 9.37
C GLN A 59 -23.19 19.34 8.52
N ASP A 60 -23.37 18.72 7.35
CA ASP A 60 -24.53 18.95 6.48
C ASP A 60 -25.82 18.40 7.11
N ALA A 61 -25.76 17.22 7.73
CA ALA A 61 -26.90 16.60 8.39
C ALA A 61 -27.28 17.28 9.72
N CYS A 62 -26.30 17.91 10.39
CA CYS A 62 -26.53 18.56 11.67
C CYS A 62 -25.82 19.93 11.72
N PRO A 63 -26.52 21.02 11.32
CA PRO A 63 -25.93 22.35 11.18
C PRO A 63 -25.46 22.97 12.51
N ALA A 64 -25.88 22.42 13.65
CA ALA A 64 -25.35 22.78 14.97
C ALA A 64 -23.85 22.45 15.12
N LEU A 65 -23.34 21.44 14.39
CA LEU A 65 -21.92 21.08 14.37
C LEU A 65 -21.08 21.98 13.45
N ALA A 66 -21.72 22.82 12.62
CA ALA A 66 -21.03 23.77 11.76
C ALA A 66 -20.65 25.09 12.46
N HIS A 67 -20.89 25.21 13.77
CA HIS A 67 -20.69 26.46 14.51
C HIS A 67 -20.00 26.22 15.86
N GLY A 68 -19.34 27.28 16.35
CA GLY A 68 -18.78 27.34 17.70
C GLY A 68 -17.73 26.26 17.98
N PHE A 69 -17.77 25.71 19.20
CA PHE A 69 -16.79 24.73 19.66
C PHE A 69 -16.80 23.42 18.84
N ALA A 70 -17.98 22.98 18.37
CA ALA A 70 -18.12 21.76 17.59
C ALA A 70 -17.39 21.83 16.24
N LEU A 71 -17.44 22.99 15.57
CA LEU A 71 -16.68 23.23 14.35
C LEU A 71 -15.17 23.11 14.59
N GLY A 72 -14.67 23.72 15.68
CA GLY A 72 -13.25 23.66 16.03
C GLY A 72 -12.76 22.24 16.30
N VAL A 73 -13.57 21.41 16.95
CA VAL A 73 -13.25 19.98 17.17
C VAL A 73 -13.22 19.22 15.85
N ILE A 74 -14.19 19.45 14.96
CA ILE A 74 -14.22 18.80 13.65
C ILE A 74 -13.01 19.18 12.80
N ASP A 75 -12.66 20.46 12.76
CA ASP A 75 -11.49 20.94 12.01
C ASP A 75 -10.18 20.40 12.58
N MET A 76 -10.09 20.26 13.91
CA MET A 76 -8.96 19.58 14.55
C MET A 76 -8.85 18.12 14.10
N ILE A 77 -9.96 17.37 14.08
CA ILE A 77 -9.97 15.97 13.64
C ILE A 77 -9.58 15.85 12.16
N LYS A 78 -10.13 16.72 11.29
CA LYS A 78 -9.74 16.77 9.86
C LYS A 78 -8.23 17.04 9.71
N GLY A 79 -7.71 18.03 10.44
CA GLY A 79 -6.29 18.36 10.44
C GLY A 79 -5.40 17.22 10.94
N CYS A 80 -5.78 16.57 12.04
CA CYS A 80 -5.09 15.39 12.56
C CYS A 80 -5.11 14.23 11.56
N SER A 81 -6.23 13.97 10.90
CA SER A 81 -6.34 12.94 9.87
C SER A 81 -5.37 13.21 8.72
N ILE A 82 -5.33 14.44 8.20
CA ILE A 82 -4.42 14.83 7.12
C ILE A 82 -2.96 14.68 7.56
N GLY A 83 -2.62 15.20 8.74
CA GLY A 83 -1.26 15.12 9.28
C GLY A 83 -0.81 13.68 9.49
N PHE A 84 -1.67 12.83 10.05
CA PHE A 84 -1.39 11.41 10.26
C PHE A 84 -1.20 10.66 8.93
N THR A 85 -2.05 10.91 7.94
CA THR A 85 -1.89 10.34 6.59
C THR A 85 -0.58 10.80 5.95
N ALA A 86 -0.22 12.08 6.08
CA ALA A 86 1.06 12.58 5.55
C ALA A 86 2.26 11.89 6.23
N LEU A 87 2.21 11.66 7.54
CA LEU A 87 3.24 10.92 8.27
C LEU A 87 3.35 9.47 7.79
N LEU A 88 2.20 8.78 7.63
CA LEU A 88 2.19 7.41 7.09
C LEU A 88 2.75 7.33 5.67
N LEU A 89 2.37 8.25 4.79
CA LEU A 89 2.91 8.32 3.44
C LEU A 89 4.42 8.58 3.43
N THR A 90 4.88 9.42 4.36
CA THR A 90 6.31 9.71 4.53
C THR A 90 7.06 8.46 4.99
N ALA A 91 6.56 7.76 6.01
CA ALA A 91 7.14 6.50 6.48
C ALA A 91 7.19 5.45 5.38
N VAL A 92 6.08 5.25 4.64
CA VAL A 92 6.01 4.34 3.50
C VAL A 92 7.02 4.71 2.42
N PHE A 93 7.29 6.00 2.20
CA PHE A 93 8.28 6.44 1.22
C PHE A 93 9.72 6.18 1.67
N PHE A 94 10.03 6.40 2.96
CA PHE A 94 11.36 6.13 3.53
C PHE A 94 11.66 4.63 3.62
N GLU A 95 10.67 3.84 4.01
CA GLU A 95 10.80 2.38 4.16
C GLU A 95 10.48 1.62 2.87
N ARG A 96 10.24 2.35 1.77
CA ARG A 96 9.79 1.79 0.49
C ARG A 96 10.69 0.68 -0.04
N ALA A 97 12.01 0.82 0.13
CA ALA A 97 12.97 -0.19 -0.30
C ALA A 97 12.89 -1.47 0.53
N GLN A 98 12.77 -1.34 1.87
CA GLN A 98 12.62 -2.47 2.78
C GLN A 98 11.27 -3.17 2.56
N PHE A 99 10.20 -2.41 2.36
CA PHE A 99 8.88 -2.95 2.06
C PHE A 99 8.84 -3.67 0.71
N ALA A 100 9.53 -3.14 -0.31
CA ALA A 100 9.66 -3.82 -1.60
C ALA A 100 10.43 -5.15 -1.46
N GLN A 101 11.45 -5.22 -0.60
CA GLN A 101 12.16 -6.46 -0.31
C GLN A 101 11.27 -7.46 0.43
N PHE A 102 10.56 -7.01 1.47
CA PHE A 102 9.59 -7.84 2.19
C PHE A 102 8.56 -8.49 1.25
N ILE A 103 7.95 -7.72 0.35
CA ILE A 103 7.00 -8.25 -0.64
C ILE A 103 7.66 -9.27 -1.57
N ARG A 104 8.94 -9.09 -1.92
CA ARG A 104 9.66 -10.06 -2.76
C ARG A 104 9.90 -11.36 -2.04
N ASP A 105 10.35 -11.29 -0.79
CA ASP A 105 10.65 -12.47 0.03
C ASP A 105 9.36 -13.26 0.32
N ASP A 106 8.27 -12.55 0.63
CA ASP A 106 6.94 -13.14 0.83
C ASP A 106 6.40 -13.80 -0.45
N LEU A 107 6.49 -13.09 -1.59
CA LEU A 107 6.10 -13.64 -2.89
C LEU A 107 6.96 -14.84 -3.28
N TYR A 108 8.26 -14.81 -2.98
CA TYR A 108 9.18 -15.91 -3.25
C TYR A 108 8.79 -17.16 -2.44
N SER A 109 8.56 -17.03 -1.12
CA SER A 109 8.10 -18.13 -0.28
C SER A 109 6.75 -18.68 -0.77
N MET A 110 5.78 -17.80 -1.04
CA MET A 110 4.47 -18.21 -1.56
C MET A 110 4.58 -18.98 -2.88
N ILE A 111 5.44 -18.53 -3.80
CA ILE A 111 5.68 -19.23 -5.07
C ILE A 111 6.33 -20.59 -4.82
N GLU A 112 7.31 -20.69 -3.93
CA GLU A 112 8.04 -21.93 -3.65
C GLU A 112 7.16 -22.97 -2.91
N ASP A 113 6.38 -22.52 -1.94
CA ASP A 113 5.58 -23.37 -1.06
C ASP A 113 4.25 -23.80 -1.69
N GLU A 114 3.58 -22.92 -2.44
CA GLU A 114 2.22 -23.19 -2.94
C GLU A 114 2.17 -23.44 -4.46
N ILE A 115 2.98 -22.72 -5.23
CA ILE A 115 2.87 -22.73 -6.70
C ILE A 115 3.79 -23.78 -7.32
N MET A 116 5.08 -23.79 -6.95
CA MET A 116 6.07 -24.69 -7.52
C MET A 116 5.72 -26.20 -7.40
N PRO A 117 5.09 -26.68 -6.30
CA PRO A 117 4.69 -28.09 -6.18
C PRO A 117 3.64 -28.53 -7.20
N MET A 118 2.85 -27.61 -7.78
CA MET A 118 1.86 -27.93 -8.81
C MET A 118 2.47 -28.06 -10.22
N TYR A 119 3.72 -27.66 -10.40
CA TYR A 119 4.43 -27.70 -11.69
C TYR A 119 5.66 -28.63 -11.66
N ARG A 120 5.82 -29.43 -10.60
CA ARG A 120 6.80 -30.51 -10.47
C ARG A 120 6.15 -31.86 -10.78
#